data_AF-A0AAV0Y1U4-F1
#
_entry.id   AF-A0AAV0Y1U4-F1
#
_cell.length_a   1.000
_cell.length_b   1.000
_cell.length_c   1.000
_cell.angle_alpha   90.00
_cell.angle_beta   90.00
_cell.angle_gamma   90.00
#
_symmetry.space_group_name_H-M   'P 1'
#
loop_
_entity.id
_entity.type
_entity.pdbx_description
1 polymer ?
#
loop_
_entity_poly.entity_id
_entity_poly.type
_entity_poly.pdbx_seq_one_letter_code
_entity_poly.pdbx_strand_id
1 'polypeptide(L)'
;MQDLHASVDGSELKLCSEESASVAFLRRPDGIPSSDFKEYARIRINALPTRKRVNRGKAGPARCRACGLVDETLAHISQTCQRTHESRILRHDCLVKRITGGLREKRYEVETEHLYKLHGGNMKPDIVATISDETRGRISVICDVQVVSGSAPVTWHSKKLKNITIERI
;
A
#
# COMPACT_ATOMS: atom_id res chain seq x y z
N MET A 1 18.03 14.89 -21.99
CA MET A 1 16.64 14.70 -21.51
C MET A 1 16.74 13.87 -20.23
N GLN A 2 16.35 14.41 -19.07
CA GLN A 2 16.33 13.62 -17.82
C GLN A 2 15.26 12.53 -17.95
N ASP A 3 15.60 11.31 -17.54
CA ASP A 3 14.65 10.19 -17.44
C ASP A 3 13.53 10.56 -16.45
N LEU A 4 12.28 10.57 -16.92
CA LEU A 4 11.09 10.92 -16.13
C LEU A 4 11.04 10.09 -14.84
N HIS A 5 11.31 8.79 -14.93
CA HIS A 5 11.23 7.88 -13.79
C HIS A 5 12.41 8.01 -12.83
N ALA A 6 13.49 8.69 -13.23
CA ALA A 6 14.59 9.06 -12.34
C ALA A 6 14.34 10.39 -11.60
N SER A 7 13.31 11.16 -12.00
CA SER A 7 12.98 12.44 -11.35
C SER A 7 12.21 12.25 -10.04
N VAL A 8 12.27 13.26 -9.15
CA VAL A 8 11.49 13.27 -7.90
C VAL A 8 10.00 13.09 -8.17
N ASP A 9 9.46 13.79 -9.15
CA ASP A 9 8.03 13.79 -9.46
C ASP A 9 7.61 12.50 -10.18
N GLY A 10 8.43 12.01 -11.11
CA GLY A 10 8.11 10.86 -11.96
C GLY A 10 8.49 9.48 -11.41
N SER A 11 9.32 9.40 -10.35
CA SER A 11 9.76 8.12 -9.78
C SER A 11 8.63 7.20 -9.29
N GLU A 12 7.54 7.76 -8.79
CA GLU A 12 6.35 6.99 -8.37
C GLU A 12 5.50 6.48 -9.54
N LEU A 13 5.75 6.97 -10.76
CA LEU A 13 5.02 6.56 -11.96
C LEU A 13 5.66 5.35 -12.65
N LYS A 14 6.82 4.88 -12.18
CA LYS A 14 7.63 3.85 -12.84
C LYS A 14 6.86 2.57 -13.19
N LEU A 15 6.00 2.08 -12.30
CA LEU A 15 5.23 0.84 -12.49
C LEU A 15 3.75 1.09 -12.74
N CYS A 16 3.40 2.34 -13.08
CA CYS A 16 2.02 2.75 -13.33
C CYS A 16 1.34 1.95 -14.44
N SER A 17 2.11 1.54 -15.46
CA SER A 17 1.62 0.77 -16.60
C SER A 17 1.32 -0.68 -16.25
N GLU A 18 2.01 -1.23 -15.24
CA GLU A 18 1.84 -2.62 -14.81
C GLU A 18 0.59 -2.78 -13.94
N GLU A 19 0.22 -1.73 -13.20
CA GLU A 19 -0.89 -1.75 -12.24
C GLU A 19 -2.04 -0.84 -12.69
N SER A 20 -2.76 -1.25 -13.73
CA SER A 20 -3.86 -0.46 -14.32
C SER A 20 -4.96 -0.09 -13.31
N ALA A 21 -5.23 -0.96 -12.33
CA ALA A 21 -6.19 -0.70 -11.25
C ALA A 21 -5.79 0.51 -10.40
N SER A 22 -4.48 0.71 -10.16
CA SER A 22 -3.96 1.82 -9.34
C SER A 22 -4.19 3.20 -9.97
N VAL A 23 -4.47 3.25 -11.28
CA VAL A 23 -4.65 4.48 -12.05
C VAL A 23 -6.00 4.59 -12.75
N ALA A 24 -6.89 3.63 -12.52
CA ALA A 24 -8.23 3.63 -13.08
C ALA A 24 -9.01 4.92 -12.75
N PHE A 25 -8.83 5.44 -11.52
CA PHE A 25 -9.48 6.67 -11.06
C PHE A 25 -9.11 7.92 -11.87
N LEU A 26 -7.95 7.93 -12.56
CA LEU A 26 -7.56 9.05 -13.43
C LEU A 26 -8.39 9.09 -14.72
N ARG A 27 -8.84 7.92 -15.20
CA ARG A 27 -9.68 7.81 -16.40
C ARG A 27 -11.17 7.85 -16.06
N ARG A 28 -11.52 7.28 -14.91
CA ARG A 28 -12.90 7.14 -14.42
C ARG A 28 -12.97 7.56 -12.94
N PRO A 29 -13.08 8.86 -12.65
CA PRO A 29 -13.16 9.37 -11.28
C PRO A 29 -14.57 9.25 -10.67
N ASP A 30 -15.34 8.23 -11.08
CA ASP A 30 -16.72 8.06 -10.67
C ASP A 30 -16.82 7.97 -9.14
N GLY A 31 -17.69 8.78 -8.53
CA GLY A 31 -17.86 8.84 -7.08
C GLY A 31 -16.74 9.57 -6.31
N ILE A 32 -15.77 10.20 -6.99
CA ILE A 32 -14.74 11.02 -6.36
C ILE A 32 -15.12 12.51 -6.48
N PRO A 33 -15.31 13.24 -5.36
CA PRO A 33 -15.52 14.68 -5.40
C PRO A 33 -14.38 15.40 -6.15
N SER A 34 -14.70 16.48 -6.88
CA SER A 34 -13.68 17.20 -7.66
C SER A 34 -12.55 17.80 -6.81
N SER A 35 -12.82 18.13 -5.55
CA SER A 35 -11.79 18.54 -4.57
C SER A 35 -10.78 17.43 -4.32
N ASP A 36 -11.27 16.22 -4.10
CA ASP A 36 -10.50 15.05 -3.72
C ASP A 36 -9.70 14.54 -4.91
N PHE A 37 -10.30 14.55 -6.11
CA PHE A 37 -9.61 14.20 -7.34
C PHE A 37 -8.34 15.03 -7.55
N LYS A 38 -8.39 16.34 -7.29
CA LYS A 38 -7.21 17.21 -7.41
C LYS A 38 -6.12 16.81 -6.43
N GLU A 39 -6.46 16.49 -5.20
CA GLU A 39 -5.50 16.05 -4.18
C GLU A 39 -4.93 14.66 -4.48
N TYR A 40 -5.76 13.71 -4.92
CA TYR A 40 -5.32 12.38 -5.32
C TYR A 40 -4.38 12.43 -6.51
N ALA A 41 -4.69 13.25 -7.52
CA ALA A 41 -3.79 13.48 -8.64
C ALA A 41 -2.45 14.05 -8.17
N ARG A 42 -2.46 15.08 -7.30
CA ARG A 42 -1.22 15.66 -6.74
C ARG A 42 -0.39 14.64 -5.97
N ILE A 43 -1.01 13.79 -5.17
CA ILE A 43 -0.34 12.69 -4.46
C ILE A 43 0.30 11.73 -5.48
N ARG A 44 -0.44 11.34 -6.52
CA ARG A 44 0.00 10.34 -7.51
C ARG A 44 1.25 10.76 -8.26
N ILE A 45 1.37 12.05 -8.58
CA ILE A 45 2.51 12.62 -9.33
C ILE A 45 3.56 13.29 -8.42
N ASN A 46 3.56 12.96 -7.12
CA ASN A 46 4.49 13.54 -6.14
C ASN A 46 4.48 15.08 -6.07
N ALA A 47 3.37 15.74 -6.42
CA ALA A 47 3.30 17.19 -6.52
C ALA A 47 3.14 17.92 -5.17
N LEU A 48 2.98 17.18 -4.07
CA LEU A 48 2.87 17.77 -2.74
C LEU A 48 4.19 18.46 -2.32
N PRO A 49 4.14 19.56 -1.56
CA PRO A 49 5.30 20.38 -1.21
C PRO A 49 6.17 19.72 -0.14
N THR A 50 6.87 18.65 -0.54
CA THR A 50 7.91 17.99 0.25
C THR A 50 9.23 18.73 0.09
N ARG A 51 10.15 18.64 1.08
CA ARG A 51 11.46 19.29 0.99
C ARG A 51 12.25 18.86 -0.25
N LYS A 52 12.21 17.57 -0.61
CA LYS A 52 12.87 17.08 -1.84
C LYS A 52 12.29 17.73 -3.10
N ARG A 53 10.99 18.00 -3.13
CA ARG A 53 10.34 18.66 -4.26
C ARG A 53 10.63 20.14 -4.32
N VAL A 54 10.44 20.87 -3.21
CA VAL A 54 10.60 22.34 -3.20
C VAL A 54 12.05 22.78 -3.38
N ASN A 55 13.01 21.93 -2.98
CA ASN A 55 14.44 22.15 -3.20
C ASN A 55 14.96 21.52 -4.49
N ARG A 56 14.08 21.10 -5.42
CA ARG A 56 14.52 20.60 -6.72
C ARG A 56 15.35 21.64 -7.44
N GLY A 57 16.56 21.26 -7.88
CA GLY A 57 17.49 22.14 -8.57
C GLY A 57 18.12 23.22 -7.68
N LYS A 58 17.95 23.14 -6.36
CA LYS A 58 18.50 24.09 -5.38
C LYS A 58 19.26 23.34 -4.29
N ALA A 59 20.31 23.96 -3.77
CA ALA A 59 20.88 23.52 -2.49
C ALA A 59 19.90 23.92 -1.38
N GLY A 60 19.47 22.95 -0.57
CA GLY A 60 18.51 23.20 0.49
C GLY A 60 18.29 21.99 1.40
N PRO A 61 17.61 22.18 2.55
CA PRO A 61 17.40 21.11 3.52
C PRO A 61 16.56 19.99 2.91
N ALA A 62 17.06 18.76 2.92
CA ALA A 62 16.36 17.60 2.38
C ALA A 62 15.64 16.76 3.45
N ARG A 63 16.12 16.77 4.70
CA ARG A 63 15.61 15.93 5.79
C ARG A 63 14.15 16.18 6.13
N CYS A 64 13.43 15.16 6.55
CA CYS A 64 12.03 15.22 6.98
C CYS A 64 11.81 16.26 8.09
N ARG A 65 10.79 17.12 7.94
CA ARG A 65 10.39 18.13 8.93
C ARG A 65 9.86 17.52 10.23
N ALA A 66 9.33 16.30 10.18
CA ALA A 66 8.77 15.65 11.36
C ALA A 66 9.80 14.79 12.10
N CYS A 67 10.44 13.83 11.43
CA CYS A 67 11.32 12.89 12.10
C CYS A 67 12.82 13.22 11.97
N GLY A 68 13.23 14.05 11.01
CA GLY A 68 14.64 14.36 10.75
C GLY A 68 15.50 13.19 10.22
N LEU A 69 15.01 11.95 10.23
CA LEU A 69 15.82 10.74 9.99
C LEU A 69 16.23 10.53 8.53
N VAL A 70 15.32 10.79 7.59
CA VAL A 70 15.53 10.54 6.15
C VAL A 70 15.10 11.74 5.33
N ASP A 71 15.41 11.74 4.05
CA ASP A 71 14.94 12.76 3.12
C ASP A 71 13.41 12.81 3.05
N GLU A 72 12.87 14.02 3.03
CA GLU A 72 11.44 14.24 2.97
C GLU A 72 10.93 14.05 1.54
N THR A 73 10.52 12.82 1.26
CA THR A 73 9.76 12.46 0.06
C THR A 73 8.32 12.18 0.43
N LEU A 74 7.43 12.18 -0.57
CA LEU A 74 6.03 11.80 -0.34
C LEU A 74 5.94 10.32 0.05
N ALA A 75 6.75 9.45 -0.55
CA ALA A 75 6.86 8.06 -0.16
C ALA A 75 7.25 7.90 1.31
N HIS A 76 8.24 8.67 1.81
CA HIS A 76 8.57 8.66 3.23
C HIS A 76 7.39 9.10 4.10
N ILE A 77 6.81 10.27 3.81
CA ILE A 77 5.69 10.83 4.60
C ILE A 77 4.52 9.85 4.62
N SER A 78 4.14 9.29 3.48
CA SER A 78 2.96 8.44 3.35
C SER A 78 3.19 7.04 3.88
N GLN A 79 4.37 6.45 3.71
CA GLN A 79 4.60 5.03 3.97
C GLN A 79 5.31 4.71 5.29
N THR A 80 6.16 5.61 5.82
CA THR A 80 7.01 5.28 6.97
C THR A 80 7.09 6.33 8.06
N CYS A 81 6.81 7.61 7.77
CA CYS A 81 7.00 8.69 8.73
C CYS A 81 6.07 8.60 9.93
N GLN A 82 6.58 8.74 11.16
CA GLN A 82 5.76 8.66 12.37
C GLN A 82 4.53 9.61 12.36
N ARG A 83 4.66 10.77 11.71
CA ARG A 83 3.58 11.77 11.63
C ARG A 83 2.29 11.29 10.97
N THR A 84 2.34 10.24 10.16
CA THR A 84 1.17 9.67 9.46
C THR A 84 0.84 8.27 9.96
N HIS A 85 1.40 7.84 11.10
CA HIS A 85 1.25 6.48 11.62
C HIS A 85 -0.22 6.04 11.70
N GLU A 86 -1.06 6.84 12.35
CA GLU A 86 -2.49 6.55 12.48
C GLU A 86 -3.20 6.52 11.12
N SER A 87 -2.88 7.46 10.22
CA SER A 87 -3.44 7.46 8.86
C SER A 87 -3.04 6.21 8.07
N ARG A 88 -1.84 5.65 8.30
CA ARG A 88 -1.44 4.40 7.67
C ARG A 88 -2.27 3.22 8.16
N ILE A 89 -2.51 3.14 9.47
CA ILE A 89 -3.39 2.12 10.06
C ILE A 89 -4.80 2.25 9.46
N LEU A 90 -5.36 3.45 9.43
CA LEU A 90 -6.70 3.69 8.86
C LEU A 90 -6.80 3.28 7.38
N ARG A 91 -5.77 3.54 6.57
CA ARG A 91 -5.74 3.10 5.16
C ARG A 91 -5.69 1.57 5.05
N HIS A 92 -4.87 0.92 5.86
CA HIS A 92 -4.78 -0.53 5.91
C HIS A 92 -6.15 -1.14 6.28
N ASP A 93 -6.74 -0.68 7.39
CA ASP A 93 -8.01 -1.19 7.90
C ASP A 93 -9.16 -0.96 6.91
N CYS A 94 -9.15 0.18 6.21
CA CYS A 94 -10.13 0.46 5.15
C CYS A 94 -10.05 -0.57 4.02
N LEU A 95 -8.84 -0.92 3.58
CA LEU A 95 -8.64 -1.93 2.53
C LEU A 95 -9.01 -3.33 3.01
N VAL A 96 -8.61 -3.71 4.22
CA VAL A 96 -9.01 -4.99 4.84
C VAL A 96 -10.55 -5.09 4.89
N LYS A 97 -11.24 -4.05 5.37
CA LYS A 97 -12.70 -3.99 5.39
C LYS A 97 -13.31 -4.12 3.99
N ARG A 98 -12.74 -3.44 2.99
CA ARG A 98 -13.24 -3.50 1.61
C ARG A 98 -13.09 -4.91 1.02
N ILE A 99 -11.93 -5.54 1.19
CA ILE A 99 -11.64 -6.88 0.68
C ILE A 99 -12.52 -7.92 1.36
N THR A 100 -12.62 -7.87 2.70
CA THR A 100 -13.44 -8.81 3.48
C THR A 100 -14.92 -8.69 3.15
N GLY A 101 -15.44 -7.47 2.93
CA GLY A 101 -16.81 -7.26 2.44
C GLY A 101 -17.06 -7.96 1.11
N GLY A 102 -16.17 -7.78 0.12
CA GLY A 102 -16.31 -8.43 -1.19
C GLY A 102 -16.15 -9.96 -1.14
N LEU A 103 -15.34 -10.49 -0.22
CA LEU A 103 -15.22 -11.94 0.00
C LEU A 103 -16.49 -12.52 0.62
N ARG A 104 -17.08 -11.85 1.61
CA ARG A 104 -18.34 -12.26 2.24
C ARG A 104 -19.52 -12.23 1.26
N GLU A 105 -19.59 -11.22 0.39
CA GLU A 105 -20.56 -11.17 -0.72
C GLU A 105 -20.44 -12.40 -1.64
N LYS A 106 -19.22 -12.92 -1.81
CA LYS A 106 -18.91 -14.15 -2.56
C LYS A 106 -19.03 -15.44 -1.73
N ARG A 107 -19.67 -15.39 -0.56
CA ARG A 107 -19.93 -16.54 0.32
C ARG A 107 -18.67 -17.17 0.94
N TYR A 108 -17.56 -16.45 1.02
CA TYR A 108 -16.44 -16.89 1.85
C TYR A 108 -16.77 -16.66 3.33
N GLU A 109 -16.38 -17.61 4.17
CA GLU A 109 -16.18 -17.39 5.59
C GLU A 109 -14.87 -16.61 5.77
N VAL A 110 -14.90 -15.50 6.51
CA VAL A 110 -13.76 -14.58 6.57
C VAL A 110 -13.42 -14.22 8.01
N GLU A 111 -12.23 -14.63 8.42
CA GLU A 111 -11.57 -14.26 9.67
C GLU A 111 -10.59 -13.12 9.41
N THR A 112 -10.56 -12.11 10.28
CA THR A 112 -9.65 -10.96 10.17
C THR A 112 -8.83 -10.86 11.44
N GLU A 113 -7.53 -10.62 11.33
CA GLU A 113 -6.65 -10.41 12.48
C GLU A 113 -6.73 -11.57 13.51
N HIS A 114 -7.02 -12.79 13.05
CA HIS A 114 -7.14 -13.95 13.93
C HIS A 114 -5.75 -14.46 14.33
N LEU A 115 -5.56 -14.73 15.63
CA LEU A 115 -4.31 -15.24 16.16
C LEU A 115 -4.30 -16.78 16.15
N TYR A 116 -3.66 -17.36 15.15
CA TYR A 116 -3.41 -18.80 15.10
C TYR A 116 -2.21 -19.16 15.97
N LYS A 117 -2.43 -20.06 16.93
CA LYS A 117 -1.35 -20.65 17.73
C LYS A 117 -0.84 -21.90 17.02
N LEU A 118 0.34 -21.82 16.43
CA LEU A 118 0.97 -22.94 15.73
C LEU A 118 2.15 -23.47 16.55
N HIS A 119 2.56 -24.72 16.29
CA HIS A 119 3.69 -25.35 16.97
C HIS A 119 5.01 -24.56 16.77
N GLY A 120 5.16 -23.89 15.63
CA GLY A 120 6.32 -23.04 15.28
C GLY A 120 6.19 -21.57 15.64
N GLY A 121 5.11 -21.16 16.31
CA GLY A 121 4.87 -19.77 16.72
C GLY A 121 3.46 -19.28 16.46
N ASN A 122 3.18 -18.05 16.89
CA ASN A 122 1.89 -17.42 16.64
C ASN A 122 1.89 -16.75 15.26
N MET A 123 0.84 -16.96 14.49
CA MET A 123 0.62 -16.31 13.20
C MET A 123 -0.67 -15.49 13.26
N LYS A 124 -0.60 -14.24 12.78
CA LYS A 124 -1.75 -13.33 12.76
C LYS A 124 -1.85 -12.68 11.38
N PRO A 125 -2.44 -13.37 10.39
CA PRO A 125 -2.65 -12.79 9.07
C PRO A 125 -3.75 -11.73 9.11
N ASP A 126 -3.69 -10.78 8.17
CA ASP A 126 -4.70 -9.73 8.05
C ASP A 126 -6.09 -10.35 7.75
N ILE A 127 -6.14 -11.32 6.83
CA ILE A 127 -7.37 -11.99 6.37
C ILE A 127 -7.11 -13.49 6.13
N VAL A 128 -8.00 -14.34 6.61
CA VAL A 128 -8.15 -15.74 6.15
C VAL A 128 -9.56 -15.91 5.60
N ALA A 129 -9.65 -16.38 4.36
CA ALA A 129 -10.90 -16.57 3.66
C ALA A 129 -11.06 -18.04 3.28
N THR A 130 -12.14 -18.66 3.72
CA THR A 130 -12.43 -20.08 3.48
C THR A 130 -13.73 -20.22 2.71
N ILE A 131 -13.73 -21.08 1.70
CA ILE A 131 -14.92 -21.49 0.97
C ILE A 131 -14.97 -23.01 0.92
N SER A 132 -16.15 -23.57 1.13
CA SER A 132 -16.40 -25.00 0.99
C SER A 132 -17.38 -25.20 -0.14
N ASP A 133 -16.98 -25.97 -1.13
CA ASP A 133 -17.78 -26.32 -2.30
C ASP A 133 -17.81 -27.86 -2.42
N GLU A 134 -18.97 -28.44 -2.70
CA GLU A 134 -19.14 -29.89 -2.83
C GLU A 134 -18.21 -30.50 -3.90
N THR A 135 -17.86 -29.72 -4.94
CA THR A 135 -17.00 -30.14 -6.05
C THR A 135 -15.51 -29.88 -5.82
N ARG A 136 -15.15 -28.85 -5.05
CA ARG A 136 -13.74 -28.42 -4.84
C ARG A 136 -13.20 -28.74 -3.45
N GLY A 137 -14.05 -29.22 -2.55
CA GLY A 137 -13.72 -29.36 -1.14
C GLY A 137 -13.56 -28.01 -0.43
N ARG A 138 -12.84 -28.01 0.69
CA ARG A 138 -12.56 -26.79 1.47
C ARG A 138 -11.28 -26.14 0.98
N ILE A 139 -11.38 -24.90 0.51
CA ILE A 139 -10.25 -24.07 0.10
C ILE A 139 -10.12 -22.90 1.07
N SER A 140 -8.92 -22.68 1.59
CA SER A 140 -8.57 -21.52 2.41
C SER A 140 -7.49 -20.68 1.73
N VAL A 141 -7.65 -19.37 1.74
CA VAL A 141 -6.69 -18.40 1.21
C VAL A 141 -6.30 -17.45 2.33
N ILE A 142 -4.98 -17.28 2.53
CA ILE A 142 -4.42 -16.28 3.44
C ILE A 142 -4.10 -15.04 2.61
N CYS A 143 -4.62 -13.89 3.03
CA CYS A 143 -4.47 -12.63 2.35
C CYS A 143 -3.88 -11.59 3.30
N ASP A 144 -2.74 -11.06 2.87
CA ASP A 144 -1.91 -10.14 3.65
C ASP A 144 -1.89 -8.79 2.91
N VAL A 145 -2.60 -7.80 3.43
CA VAL A 145 -2.80 -6.50 2.78
C VAL A 145 -1.58 -5.62 2.98
N GLN A 146 -1.19 -4.89 1.93
CA GLN A 146 -0.14 -3.87 2.00
C GLN A 146 -0.51 -2.66 1.16
N VAL A 147 -0.18 -1.48 1.68
CA VAL A 147 -0.20 -0.22 0.93
C VAL A 147 1.23 0.15 0.64
N VAL A 148 1.57 0.27 -0.64
CA VAL A 148 2.96 0.48 -1.09
C VAL A 148 3.05 1.70 -2.00
N SER A 149 4.26 2.22 -2.17
CA SER A 149 4.56 3.22 -3.18
C SER A 149 4.64 2.55 -4.56
N GLY A 150 4.29 3.28 -5.62
CA GLY A 150 4.34 2.81 -7.01
C GLY A 150 5.77 2.65 -7.55
N SER A 151 6.77 3.12 -6.80
CA SER A 151 8.19 3.03 -7.13
C SER A 151 8.84 1.67 -6.79
N ALA A 152 8.33 0.88 -5.84
CA ALA A 152 8.99 -0.34 -5.36
C ALA A 152 8.08 -1.46 -4.75
N PRO A 153 6.89 -1.77 -5.29
CA PRO A 153 5.96 -2.77 -4.75
C PRO A 153 6.58 -4.17 -4.56
N VAL A 154 7.38 -4.65 -5.54
CA VAL A 154 8.03 -5.97 -5.47
C VAL A 154 8.99 -6.06 -4.28
N THR A 155 9.75 -5.00 -4.00
CA THR A 155 10.68 -4.97 -2.86
C THR A 155 9.92 -5.06 -1.53
N TRP A 156 8.76 -4.42 -1.41
CA TRP A 156 7.91 -4.51 -0.23
C TRP A 156 7.31 -5.90 -0.06
N HIS A 157 6.86 -6.51 -1.15
CA HIS A 157 6.36 -7.89 -1.15
C HIS A 157 7.43 -8.88 -0.69
N SER A 158 8.64 -8.82 -1.26
CA SER A 158 9.75 -9.71 -0.85
C SER A 158 10.13 -9.53 0.63
N LYS A 159 10.02 -8.31 1.17
CA LYS A 159 10.23 -8.07 2.61
C LYS A 159 9.14 -8.72 3.46
N LYS A 160 7.87 -8.69 3.03
CA LYS A 160 6.77 -9.36 3.76
C LYS A 160 6.98 -10.87 3.76
N LEU A 161 7.32 -11.46 2.61
CA LEU A 161 7.57 -12.90 2.51
C LEU A 161 8.68 -13.36 3.45
N LYS A 162 9.79 -12.62 3.55
CA LYS A 162 10.87 -12.94 4.50
C LYS A 162 10.41 -13.04 5.96
N ASN A 163 9.37 -12.30 6.33
CA ASN A 163 8.80 -12.33 7.69
C ASN A 163 7.75 -13.44 7.87
N ILE A 164 7.11 -13.88 6.77
CA ILE A 164 6.09 -14.94 6.78
C ILE A 164 6.71 -16.33 6.70
N THR A 165 7.91 -16.49 6.13
CA THR A 165 8.63 -17.76 6.07
C THR A 165 9.17 -18.19 7.45
N ILE A 166 8.28 -18.36 8.42
CA ILE A 166 8.49 -19.23 9.57
C ILE A 166 7.94 -20.60 9.13
N GLU A 167 8.88 -21.48 8.78
CA GLU A 167 8.77 -22.91 8.50
C GLU A 167 7.45 -23.42 7.88
N ARG A 168 7.56 -23.82 6.61
CA ARG A 168 6.60 -24.70 5.92
C ARG A 168 6.24 -25.87 6.85
N ILE A 169 4.96 -25.97 7.20
CA ILE A 169 4.31 -27.21 7.70
C ILE A 169 4.19 -28.18 6.52
#